data_AF-A0A962Y0E9-F1
#
_entry.id   AF-A0A962Y0E9-F1
#
_cell.length_a   1.000
_cell.length_b   1.000
_cell.length_c   1.000
_cell.angle_alpha   90.00
_cell.angle_beta   90.00
_cell.angle_gamma   90.00
#
_symmetry.space_group_name_H-M   'P 1'
#
loop_
_entity.id
_entity.type
_entity.pdbx_description
1 polymer ?
#
loop_
_entity_poly.entity_id
_entity_poly.type
_entity_poly.pdbx_seq_one_letter_code
_entity_poly.pdbx_strand_id
1 'polypeptide(L)'
;MTDATYPVPHRPTLADLDPGSATTDALIARVRSHRQGEPYPTPEQLLAHLPVVLRALCDVLLAGEITGLDAAYRLASIIDAVDGAIDPPGSPATRH
;
A
#
# COMPACT_ATOMS: atom_id res chain seq x y z
N MET A 1 41.70 8.53 2.56
CA MET A 1 40.55 7.77 2.00
C MET A 1 39.30 8.54 2.37
N THR A 2 38.63 9.13 1.37
CA THR A 2 37.38 9.87 1.55
C THR A 2 36.26 8.88 1.85
N ASP A 3 35.75 8.91 3.07
CA ASP A 3 34.50 8.25 3.47
C ASP A 3 33.37 9.04 2.80
N ALA A 4 32.95 8.58 1.62
CA ALA A 4 31.81 9.15 0.93
C ALA A 4 30.57 8.72 1.72
N THR A 5 30.06 9.62 2.57
CA THR A 5 28.72 9.54 3.15
C THR A 5 27.74 9.38 2.00
N TYR A 6 27.42 8.13 1.67
CA TYR A 6 26.44 7.80 0.64
C TYR A 6 25.11 8.36 1.17
N PRO A 7 24.48 9.36 0.51
CA PRO A 7 23.18 9.80 0.95
C PRO A 7 22.26 8.58 0.83
N VAL A 8 21.66 8.18 1.96
CA VAL A 8 20.59 7.18 1.96
C VAL A 8 19.59 7.65 0.90
N PRO A 9 19.31 6.85 -0.14
CA PRO A 9 18.35 7.25 -1.17
C PRO A 9 17.08 7.70 -0.47
N HIS A 10 16.62 8.93 -0.76
CA HIS A 10 15.38 9.44 -0.17
C HIS A 10 14.28 8.43 -0.46
N ARG A 11 13.80 7.74 0.58
CA ARG A 11 12.61 6.89 0.45
C ARG A 11 11.45 7.88 0.29
N PRO A 12 10.88 7.98 -0.91
CA PRO A 12 9.88 9.00 -1.15
C PRO A 12 8.65 8.64 -0.29
N THR A 13 8.12 9.62 0.43
CA THR A 13 7.00 9.54 1.37
C THR A 13 5.71 10.04 0.74
N LEU A 14 4.54 9.80 1.35
CA LEU A 14 3.27 10.26 0.78
C LEU A 14 3.25 11.79 0.55
N ALA A 15 3.96 12.55 1.38
CA ALA A 15 4.08 14.01 1.28
C ALA A 15 4.83 14.49 0.03
N ASP A 16 5.59 13.61 -0.62
CA ASP A 16 6.34 13.93 -1.85
C ASP A 16 5.51 13.75 -3.13
N LEU A 17 4.27 13.26 -3.00
CA LEU A 17 3.36 13.11 -4.13
C LEU A 17 2.59 14.39 -4.36
N ASP A 18 2.61 14.86 -5.61
CA ASP A 18 1.65 15.85 -6.07
C ASP A 18 0.26 15.19 -6.17
N PRO A 19 -0.74 15.63 -5.39
CA PRO A 19 -2.08 15.07 -5.42
C PRO A 19 -2.74 15.16 -6.80
N GLY A 20 -2.33 16.12 -7.65
CA GLY A 20 -2.85 16.32 -9.00
C GLY A 20 -2.36 15.31 -10.04
N SER A 21 -1.28 14.58 -9.74
CA SER A 21 -0.67 13.57 -10.63
C SER A 21 -0.64 12.16 -10.03
N ALA A 22 -1.10 11.99 -8.79
CA ALA A 22 -1.19 10.70 -8.14
C ALA A 22 -2.25 9.81 -8.81
N THR A 23 -1.81 8.68 -9.36
CA THR A 23 -2.70 7.61 -9.85
C THR A 23 -2.76 6.46 -8.84
N THR A 24 -3.86 5.71 -8.85
CA THR A 24 -4.00 4.51 -8.00
C THR A 24 -2.86 3.52 -8.24
N ASP A 25 -2.45 3.32 -9.50
CA ASP A 25 -1.33 2.43 -9.84
C ASP A 25 0.01 2.89 -9.24
N ALA A 26 0.28 4.20 -9.26
CA ALA A 26 1.48 4.76 -8.64
C ALA A 26 1.49 4.58 -7.12
N LEU A 27 0.31 4.70 -6.48
CA LEU A 27 0.15 4.43 -5.05
C LEU A 27 0.36 2.94 -4.75
N ILE A 28 -0.20 2.03 -5.54
CA ILE A 28 0.00 0.57 -5.40
C ILE A 28 1.48 0.22 -5.55
N ALA A 29 2.16 0.74 -6.58
CA ALA A 29 3.60 0.52 -6.77
C ALA A 29 4.43 0.98 -5.56
N ARG A 30 4.02 2.08 -4.91
CA ARG A 30 4.66 2.59 -3.70
C ARG A 30 4.36 1.75 -2.45
N VAL A 31 3.13 1.25 -2.30
CA VAL A 31 2.80 0.28 -1.24
C VAL A 31 3.69 -0.95 -1.38
N ARG A 32 3.80 -1.51 -2.59
CA ARG A 32 4.67 -2.66 -2.86
C ARG A 32 6.12 -2.39 -2.50
N SER A 33 6.64 -1.20 -2.82
CA SER A 33 8.02 -0.84 -2.48
C SER A 33 8.26 -0.69 -0.97
N HIS A 34 7.22 -0.34 -0.20
CA HIS A 34 7.26 -0.26 1.26
C HIS A 34 7.16 -1.64 1.93
N ARG A 35 6.53 -2.63 1.28
CA ARG A 35 6.30 -3.97 1.84
C ARG A 35 7.58 -4.79 2.06
N GLN A 36 8.71 -4.43 1.45
CA GLN A 36 10.07 -4.99 1.60
C GLN A 36 10.18 -6.38 2.27
N GLY A 37 9.63 -7.43 1.62
CA GLY A 37 9.80 -8.81 2.07
C GLY A 37 8.75 -9.33 3.06
N GLU A 38 7.77 -8.52 3.46
CA GLU A 38 6.62 -8.97 4.23
C GLU A 38 5.71 -9.85 3.36
N PRO A 39 5.34 -11.06 3.82
CA PRO A 39 4.41 -11.90 3.09
C PRO A 39 3.03 -11.24 3.01
N TYR A 40 2.31 -11.53 1.93
CA TYR A 40 0.89 -11.18 1.85
C TYR A 40 0.09 -11.99 2.90
N PRO A 41 -1.00 -11.43 3.45
CA PRO A 41 -1.91 -12.20 4.29
C PRO A 41 -2.51 -13.35 3.48
N THR A 42 -2.84 -14.46 4.14
CA THR A 42 -3.63 -15.51 3.48
C THR A 42 -5.05 -15.00 3.16
N PRO A 43 -5.77 -15.58 2.19
CA PRO A 43 -7.15 -15.21 1.91
C PRO A 43 -8.06 -15.20 3.15
N GLU A 44 -7.90 -16.15 4.06
CA GLU A 44 -8.67 -16.26 5.30
C GLU A 44 -8.34 -15.13 6.26
N GLN A 45 -7.06 -14.81 6.43
CA GLN A 45 -6.60 -13.69 7.25
C GLN A 45 -7.09 -12.36 6.66
N LEU A 46 -7.05 -12.21 5.34
CA LEU A 46 -7.54 -11.03 4.66
C LEU A 46 -9.05 -10.85 4.92
N LEU A 47 -9.86 -11.89 4.69
CA LEU A 47 -11.31 -11.82 4.91
C LEU A 47 -11.68 -11.56 6.38
N ALA A 48 -10.91 -12.10 7.33
CA ALA A 48 -11.14 -11.86 8.75
C ALA A 48 -10.87 -10.40 9.16
N HIS A 49 -9.84 -9.76 8.59
CA HIS A 49 -9.42 -8.41 8.99
C HIS A 49 -10.00 -7.29 8.11
N LEU A 50 -10.37 -7.58 6.86
CA LEU A 50 -10.80 -6.57 5.89
C LEU A 50 -11.99 -5.73 6.38
N PRO A 51 -13.07 -6.30 6.97
CA PRO A 51 -14.17 -5.48 7.49
C PRO A 51 -13.74 -4.52 8.60
N VAL A 52 -12.78 -4.90 9.45
CA VAL A 52 -12.26 -4.05 10.53
C VAL A 52 -11.49 -2.88 9.96
N VAL A 53 -10.59 -3.14 9.00
CA VAL A 53 -9.78 -2.11 8.35
C VAL A 53 -10.66 -1.12 7.57
N LEU A 54 -11.66 -1.63 6.83
CA LEU A 54 -12.59 -0.78 6.07
C LEU A 54 -13.44 0.11 6.99
N ARG A 55 -13.93 -0.42 8.11
CA ARG A 55 -14.67 0.37 9.11
C ARG A 55 -13.79 1.48 9.70
N ALA A 56 -12.57 1.14 10.12
CA ALA A 56 -11.63 2.12 10.65
C ALA A 56 -11.29 3.21 9.62
N LEU A 57 -11.16 2.85 8.33
CA LEU A 57 -10.98 3.82 7.25
C LEU A 57 -12.20 4.74 7.09
N CYS A 58 -13.41 4.19 7.14
CA CYS A 58 -14.64 4.99 7.11
C CYS A 58 -14.72 5.95 8.30
N ASP A 59 -14.40 5.51 9.51
CA ASP A 59 -14.49 6.33 10.71
C ASP A 59 -13.55 7.55 10.63
N VAL A 60 -12.29 7.36 10.23
CA VAL A 60 -11.33 8.47 10.09
C VAL A 60 -11.67 9.40 8.92
N LEU A 61 -12.31 8.88 7.86
CA LEU A 61 -12.83 9.69 6.74
C LEU A 61 -13.99 10.58 7.18
N LEU A 62 -14.95 10.00 7.90
CA LEU A 62 -16.12 10.73 8.41
C LEU A 62 -15.73 11.76 9.47
N ALA A 63 -14.68 11.46 10.26
CA ALA A 63 -14.11 12.40 11.23
C ALA A 63 -13.29 13.53 10.58
N GLY A 64 -12.97 13.44 9.28
CA GLY A 64 -12.14 14.42 8.58
C GLY A 64 -10.67 14.42 9.04
N GLU A 65 -10.20 13.33 9.62
CA GLU A 65 -8.86 13.21 10.20
C GLU A 65 -7.76 12.94 9.18
N ILE A 66 -8.14 12.56 7.96
CA ILE A 66 -7.20 12.21 6.88
C ILE A 66 -7.50 12.99 5.61
N THR A 67 -6.48 13.27 4.81
CA THR A 67 -6.64 13.90 3.51
C THR A 67 -7.19 12.92 2.47
N GLY A 68 -7.66 13.44 1.34
CA GLY A 68 -8.04 12.58 0.20
C GLY A 68 -6.88 11.72 -0.31
N LEU A 69 -5.64 12.21 -0.24
CA LEU A 69 -4.45 11.46 -0.64
C LEU A 69 -4.12 10.34 0.37
N ASP A 70 -4.26 10.60 1.67
CA ASP A 70 -4.12 9.57 2.71
C ASP A 70 -5.15 8.45 2.54
N ALA A 71 -6.39 8.82 2.21
CA ALA A 71 -7.45 7.86 1.94
C ALA A 71 -7.14 7.01 0.71
N ALA A 72 -6.73 7.64 -0.39
CA ALA A 72 -6.33 6.96 -1.61
C ALA A 72 -5.16 5.99 -1.36
N TYR A 73 -4.17 6.37 -0.55
CA TYR A 73 -3.04 5.50 -0.20
C TYR A 73 -3.46 4.30 0.66
N ARG A 74 -4.37 4.49 1.62
CA ARG A 74 -4.91 3.39 2.43
C ARG A 74 -5.72 2.41 1.56
N LEU A 75 -6.51 2.92 0.62
CA LEU A 75 -7.21 2.08 -0.36
C LEU A 75 -6.23 1.32 -1.26
N ALA A 76 -5.19 1.98 -1.76
CA ALA A 76 -4.14 1.32 -2.54
C ALA A 76 -3.45 0.20 -1.74
N SER A 77 -3.24 0.41 -0.44
CA SER A 77 -2.69 -0.62 0.46
C SER A 77 -3.60 -1.84 0.60
N ILE A 78 -4.91 -1.62 0.66
CA ILE A 78 -5.91 -2.69 0.72
C ILE A 78 -5.96 -3.46 -0.61
N ILE A 79 -5.98 -2.75 -1.75
CA ILE A 79 -5.95 -3.37 -3.08
C ILE A 79 -4.71 -4.26 -3.24
N ASP A 80 -3.53 -3.75 -2.89
CA ASP A 80 -2.29 -4.53 -2.96
C ASP A 80 -2.35 -5.79 -2.10
N ALA A 81 -2.90 -5.70 -0.88
CA ALA A 81 -3.08 -6.85 -0.01
C ALA A 81 -4.08 -7.88 -0.55
N VAL A 82 -5.15 -7.43 -1.21
CA VAL A 82 -6.14 -8.29 -1.87
C VAL A 82 -5.51 -9.01 -3.07
N ASP A 83 -4.83 -8.26 -3.94
CA ASP A 83 -4.17 -8.81 -5.13
C ASP A 83 -3.14 -9.88 -4.75
N GLY A 84 -2.27 -9.58 -3.79
CA GLY A 84 -1.23 -10.53 -3.38
C GLY A 84 -1.73 -11.71 -2.55
N ALA A 85 -2.93 -11.64 -1.98
CA ALA A 85 -3.59 -12.79 -1.36
C ALA A 85 -4.24 -13.72 -2.41
N ILE A 86 -4.77 -13.16 -3.51
CA ILE A 86 -5.40 -13.92 -4.60
C ILE A 86 -4.35 -14.55 -5.51
N ASP A 87 -3.32 -13.79 -5.89
CA ASP A 87 -2.23 -14.23 -6.76
C ASP A 87 -0.87 -13.98 -6.11
N PRO A 88 -0.47 -14.83 -5.13
CA PRO A 88 0.81 -14.66 -4.45
C PRO A 88 1.97 -14.81 -5.44
N PRO A 89 3.03 -13.99 -5.32
CA PRO A 89 4.21 -14.12 -6.16
C PRO A 89 4.84 -15.52 -6.01
N GLY A 90 4.79 -16.31 -7.08
CA GLY A 90 5.25 -17.70 -7.11
C GLY A 90 4.13 -18.74 -7.25
N SER A 91 2.86 -18.35 -7.23
CA SER A 91 1.75 -19.23 -7.61
C SER A 91 1.74 -19.48 -9.12
N PRO A 92 1.43 -20.71 -9.58
CA PRO A 92 1.22 -20.95 -11.00
C PRO A 92 -0.02 -20.16 -11.42
N ALA A 93 0.21 -19.08 -12.19
CA ALA A 93 -0.84 -18.20 -12.69
C ALA A 93 -1.96 -19.02 -13.31
N THR A 94 -3.08 -19.13 -12.60
CA THR A 94 -4.29 -19.75 -13.16
C THR A 94 -4.96 -18.67 -14.01
N ARG A 95 -4.49 -18.54 -15.26
CA ARG A 95 -5.19 -17.77 -16.29
C ARG A 95 -6.56 -18.38 -16.49
N HIS A 96 -7.60 -17.60 -16.23
CA HIS A 96 -8.95 -17.81 -16.77
C HIS A 96 -9.18 -16.86 -17.94
#